data_AF-A0A8H8UK06-F1
#
_entry.id   AF-A0A8H8UK06-F1
#
_cell.length_a   1.000
_cell.length_b   1.000
_cell.length_c   1.000
_cell.angle_alpha   90.00
_cell.angle_beta   90.00
_cell.angle_gamma   90.00
#
_symmetry.space_group_name_H-M   'P 1'
#
loop_
_entity.id
_entity.type
_entity.pdbx_description
1 polymer ?
#
loop_
_entity_poly.entity_id
_entity_poly.type
_entity_poly.pdbx_seq_one_letter_code
_entity_poly.pdbx_strand_id
1 'polypeptide(L)'
;MQDGTDDLSKINSSWAIDTFNYPTTPSANLTSLLNLTTNSIKCGISPLLNTTLLNATARDNPVPYQNFTYSTVWSWAANEPRNYTSSDASTESLFRCATANNDLSGRWVVADCSQKYYAACRANGQPYNWTITTYAISYSFAGNACPDDYQFAAPRTALENSYLGKALRNSHRDWDGHGAWIDFNSLYYKSCWVTGGPNATCPYSDSLSQQDDLHQRIILVPAIAATIALIVTALTVFVKVVGGRRGRRRSSRRAGNGFVYEGVPS
;
A
#
# COMPACT_ATOMS: atom_id res chain seq x y z
N MET A 1 13.62 -42.26 6.06
CA MET A 1 13.18 -41.66 4.79
C MET A 1 12.22 -42.66 4.17
N GLN A 2 10.95 -42.60 4.57
CA GLN A 2 9.89 -43.42 3.99
C GLN A 2 9.16 -42.53 3.00
N ASP A 3 9.22 -42.95 1.75
CA ASP A 3 8.55 -42.40 0.58
C ASP A 3 7.05 -42.65 0.75
N GLY A 4 6.38 -41.68 1.37
CA GLY A 4 4.93 -41.61 1.52
C GLY A 4 4.36 -40.72 0.44
N THR A 5 4.55 -41.09 -0.83
CA THR A 5 3.69 -40.59 -1.91
C THR A 5 2.33 -41.31 -1.80
N ASP A 6 1.60 -40.98 -0.74
CA ASP A 6 0.21 -41.37 -0.60
C ASP A 6 -0.59 -40.68 -1.71
N ASP A 7 -0.98 -41.52 -2.66
CA ASP A 7 -1.88 -41.25 -3.77
C ASP A 7 -3.09 -40.43 -3.28
N LEU A 8 -3.07 -39.11 -3.55
CA LEU A 8 -4.10 -38.14 -3.15
C LEU A 8 -5.50 -38.57 -3.61
N SER A 9 -5.61 -39.43 -4.61
CA SER A 9 -6.89 -39.99 -5.07
C SER A 9 -7.57 -40.92 -4.06
N LYS A 10 -6.83 -41.46 -3.09
CA LYS A 10 -7.36 -42.39 -2.06
C LYS A 10 -7.89 -41.69 -0.82
N ILE A 11 -7.63 -40.39 -0.67
CA ILE A 11 -8.09 -39.61 0.47
C ILE A 11 -9.30 -38.78 -0.01
N ASN A 12 -10.49 -39.04 0.54
CA ASN A 12 -11.72 -38.26 0.29
C ASN A 12 -11.64 -36.86 0.93
N SER A 13 -10.61 -36.10 0.59
CA SER A 13 -10.35 -34.77 1.11
C SER A 13 -10.24 -33.77 -0.04
N SER A 14 -10.99 -32.69 0.06
CA SER A 14 -10.89 -31.54 -0.86
C SER A 14 -9.67 -30.65 -0.58
N TRP A 15 -8.83 -31.03 0.38
CA TRP A 15 -7.67 -30.27 0.83
C TRP A 15 -6.60 -31.19 1.42
N ALA A 16 -5.34 -30.73 1.40
CA ALA A 16 -4.20 -31.37 2.02
C ALA A 16 -3.45 -30.33 2.87
N ILE A 17 -2.92 -30.75 4.02
CA ILE A 17 -2.03 -29.95 4.86
C ILE A 17 -0.72 -30.71 5.01
N ASP A 18 0.37 -29.99 4.87
CA ASP A 18 1.71 -30.46 5.23
C ASP A 18 2.32 -29.51 6.26
N THR A 19 3.18 -30.04 7.12
CA THR A 19 3.80 -29.29 8.21
C THR A 19 5.30 -29.17 7.98
N PHE A 20 5.78 -27.94 7.92
CA PHE A 20 7.21 -27.66 7.85
C PHE A 20 7.70 -27.15 9.21
N ASN A 21 8.63 -27.89 9.82
CA ASN A 21 9.25 -27.50 11.07
C ASN A 21 10.41 -26.54 10.83
N TYR A 22 10.40 -25.40 11.52
CA TYR A 22 11.46 -24.39 11.46
C TYR A 22 12.03 -24.11 12.87
N PRO A 23 13.35 -23.90 13.03
CA PRO A 23 13.95 -23.62 14.33
C PRO A 23 13.42 -22.31 14.92
N THR A 24 12.79 -22.37 16.10
CA THR A 24 12.23 -21.19 16.78
C THR A 24 13.24 -20.47 17.69
N THR A 25 14.52 -20.80 17.60
CA THR A 25 15.55 -20.19 18.44
C THR A 25 15.67 -18.67 18.16
N PRO A 26 15.98 -17.84 19.17
CA PRO A 26 16.03 -16.38 19.00
C PRO A 26 17.00 -15.86 17.93
N SER A 27 18.02 -16.64 17.59
CA SER A 27 19.04 -16.32 16.58
C SER A 27 18.85 -17.04 15.23
N ALA A 28 17.71 -17.72 15.02
CA ALA A 28 17.46 -18.45 13.78
C ALA A 28 17.30 -17.50 12.58
N ASN A 29 17.84 -17.86 11.42
CA ASN A 29 17.72 -17.07 10.20
C ASN A 29 16.44 -17.40 9.40
N LEU A 30 15.47 -16.48 9.40
CA LEU A 30 14.17 -16.67 8.75
C LEU A 30 14.22 -16.77 7.21
N THR A 31 15.36 -16.48 6.57
CA THR A 31 15.45 -16.41 5.10
C THR A 31 14.93 -17.68 4.42
N SER A 32 15.27 -18.88 4.94
CA SER A 32 14.80 -20.14 4.36
C SER A 32 13.28 -20.32 4.49
N LEU A 33 12.72 -19.93 5.64
CA LEU A 33 11.27 -19.95 5.86
C LEU A 33 10.57 -18.99 4.88
N LEU A 34 11.04 -17.75 4.77
CA LEU A 34 10.44 -16.74 3.90
C LEU A 34 10.53 -17.12 2.41
N ASN A 35 11.64 -17.72 1.99
CA ASN A 35 11.82 -18.23 0.62
C ASN A 35 10.89 -19.41 0.34
N LEU A 36 10.76 -20.35 1.29
CA LEU A 36 9.82 -21.47 1.17
C LEU A 36 8.38 -20.96 1.08
N THR A 37 7.99 -20.01 1.93
CA THR A 37 6.67 -19.37 1.91
C THR A 37 6.39 -18.73 0.55
N THR A 38 7.33 -17.92 0.04
CA THR A 38 7.19 -17.26 -1.27
C THR A 38 7.04 -18.27 -2.40
N ASN A 39 7.83 -19.35 -2.40
CA ASN A 39 7.76 -20.40 -3.42
C ASN A 39 6.48 -21.22 -3.33
N SER A 40 6.02 -21.53 -2.12
CA SER A 40 4.77 -22.26 -1.89
C SER A 40 3.57 -21.47 -2.43
N ILE A 41 3.55 -20.16 -2.17
CA ILE A 41 2.54 -19.24 -2.69
C ILE A 41 2.54 -19.24 -4.23
N LYS A 42 3.71 -19.19 -4.89
CA LYS A 42 3.80 -19.27 -6.36
C LYS A 42 3.18 -20.55 -6.95
N CYS A 43 3.20 -21.64 -6.17
CA CYS A 43 2.57 -22.92 -6.51
C CYS A 43 1.08 -22.98 -6.13
N GLY A 44 0.49 -21.91 -5.60
CA GLY A 44 -0.91 -21.89 -5.16
C GLY A 44 -1.15 -22.46 -3.77
N ILE A 45 -0.09 -22.71 -2.98
CA ILE A 45 -0.20 -23.24 -1.61
C ILE A 45 -0.31 -22.08 -0.63
N SER A 46 -1.30 -22.12 0.26
CA SER A 46 -1.49 -21.12 1.31
C SER A 46 -0.73 -21.51 2.59
N PRO A 47 0.23 -20.69 3.05
CA PRO A 47 1.01 -20.94 4.25
C PRO A 47 0.23 -20.52 5.51
N LEU A 48 0.36 -21.31 6.58
CA LEU A 48 -0.23 -21.04 7.89
C LEU A 48 0.87 -21.06 8.95
N LEU A 49 0.96 -20.01 9.76
CA LEU A 49 1.93 -19.91 10.85
C LEU A 49 1.27 -20.32 12.16
N ASN A 50 1.65 -21.49 12.69
CA ASN A 50 1.13 -22.02 13.97
C ASN A 50 2.16 -22.00 15.11
N THR A 51 3.30 -21.34 14.91
CA THR A 51 4.41 -21.32 15.87
C THR A 51 4.92 -19.90 16.10
N THR A 52 5.38 -19.61 17.30
CA THR A 52 6.02 -18.33 17.62
C THR A 52 7.39 -18.22 16.93
N LEU A 53 7.63 -17.12 16.22
CA LEU A 53 8.90 -16.86 15.55
C LEU A 53 9.92 -16.29 16.54
N LEU A 54 11.15 -16.82 16.53
CA LEU A 54 12.27 -16.36 17.36
C LEU A 54 11.99 -16.31 18.88
N ASN A 55 11.10 -17.19 19.36
CA ASN A 55 10.64 -17.24 20.76
C ASN A 55 10.08 -15.90 21.28
N ALA A 56 9.58 -15.04 20.38
CA ALA A 56 8.97 -13.77 20.71
C ALA A 56 7.57 -13.68 20.08
N THR A 57 6.61 -13.11 20.80
CA THR A 57 5.27 -12.92 20.25
C THR A 57 5.26 -11.78 19.23
N ALA A 58 4.25 -11.74 18.36
CA ALA A 58 4.07 -10.62 17.42
C ALA A 58 3.88 -9.26 18.13
N ARG A 59 3.45 -9.28 19.40
CA ARG A 59 3.32 -8.09 20.24
C ARG A 59 4.69 -7.55 20.69
N ASP A 60 5.61 -8.43 21.04
CA ASP A 60 6.93 -8.06 21.56
C ASP A 60 7.92 -7.75 20.42
N ASN A 61 7.86 -8.53 19.33
CA ASN A 61 8.66 -8.33 18.15
C ASN A 61 7.82 -8.57 16.88
N PRO A 62 7.26 -7.52 16.27
CA PRO A 62 6.38 -7.65 15.10
C PRO A 62 7.14 -7.93 13.79
N VAL A 63 8.44 -7.62 13.72
CA VAL A 63 9.22 -7.63 12.46
C VAL A 63 9.25 -9.02 11.78
N PRO A 64 9.48 -10.14 12.47
CA PRO A 64 9.47 -11.47 11.85
C PRO A 64 8.11 -11.83 11.24
N TYR A 65 7.02 -11.47 11.91
CA TYR A 65 5.65 -11.73 11.47
C TYR A 65 5.23 -10.83 10.29
N GLN A 66 5.72 -9.59 10.29
CA GLN A 66 5.57 -8.69 9.15
C GLN A 66 6.28 -9.24 7.91
N ASN A 67 7.53 -9.70 8.04
CA ASN A 67 8.27 -10.32 6.95
C ASN A 67 7.59 -11.59 6.43
N PHE A 68 7.06 -12.42 7.34
CA PHE A 68 6.26 -13.58 6.95
C PHE A 68 5.03 -13.15 6.14
N THR A 69 4.25 -12.19 6.63
CA THR A 69 3.08 -11.64 5.91
C THR A 69 3.47 -11.08 4.53
N TYR A 70 4.59 -10.36 4.40
CA TYR A 70 5.05 -9.88 3.09
C TYR A 70 5.46 -11.01 2.15
N SER A 71 6.01 -12.11 2.66
CA SER A 71 6.31 -13.30 1.85
C SER A 71 5.06 -14.02 1.34
N THR A 72 3.89 -13.80 1.97
CA THR A 72 2.61 -14.34 1.48
C THR A 72 1.96 -13.49 0.39
N VAL A 73 2.39 -12.24 0.20
CA VAL A 73 1.86 -11.35 -0.83
C VAL A 73 2.41 -11.77 -2.20
N TRP A 74 1.53 -12.14 -3.12
CA TRP A 74 1.87 -12.58 -4.47
C TRP A 74 1.61 -11.54 -5.55
N SER A 75 0.72 -10.58 -5.29
CA SER A 75 0.25 -9.58 -6.25
C SER A 75 1.21 -8.39 -6.30
N TRP A 76 1.06 -7.43 -5.38
CA TRP A 76 1.84 -6.20 -5.36
C TRP A 76 3.33 -6.44 -5.08
N ALA A 77 4.17 -5.58 -5.67
CA ALA A 77 5.56 -5.45 -5.31
C ALA A 77 5.73 -4.80 -3.92
N ALA A 78 6.95 -4.87 -3.38
CA ALA A 78 7.24 -4.19 -2.13
C ALA A 78 6.99 -2.68 -2.27
N ASN A 79 6.31 -2.10 -1.29
CA ASN A 79 5.90 -0.69 -1.25
C ASN A 79 4.87 -0.26 -2.31
N GLU A 80 4.19 -1.22 -2.95
CA GLU A 80 3.08 -0.95 -3.87
C GLU A 80 1.73 -1.41 -3.24
N PRO A 81 0.60 -0.79 -3.63
CA PRO A 81 0.48 0.36 -4.52
C PRO A 81 0.95 1.65 -3.84
N ARG A 82 1.89 2.37 -4.45
CA ARG A 82 2.39 3.63 -3.88
C ARG A 82 1.44 4.78 -4.17
N ASN A 83 1.33 5.70 -3.21
CA ASN A 83 0.54 6.92 -3.38
C ASN A 83 1.41 7.97 -4.10
N TYR A 84 1.10 8.27 -5.35
CA TYR A 84 1.80 9.29 -6.11
C TYR A 84 1.25 10.65 -5.75
N THR A 85 1.95 11.36 -4.86
CA THR A 85 1.69 12.78 -4.62
C THR A 85 2.47 13.60 -5.64
N SER A 86 1.83 14.01 -6.73
CA SER A 86 2.37 15.05 -7.61
C SER A 86 1.91 16.42 -7.13
N SER A 87 2.73 17.46 -7.35
CA SER A 87 2.35 18.85 -7.10
C SER A 87 1.15 19.31 -7.95
N ASP A 88 0.94 18.64 -9.09
CA ASP A 88 -0.22 18.82 -9.96
C ASP A 88 -1.23 17.69 -9.74
N ALA A 89 -2.41 18.03 -9.22
CA ALA A 89 -3.49 17.07 -9.01
C ALA A 89 -3.94 16.34 -10.30
N SER A 90 -3.64 16.90 -11.48
CA SER A 90 -3.92 16.29 -12.78
C SER A 90 -3.02 15.09 -13.08
N THR A 91 -1.74 15.12 -12.69
CA THR A 91 -0.79 14.01 -12.93
C THR A 91 -0.94 12.88 -11.91
N GLU A 92 -1.44 13.17 -10.72
CA GLU A 92 -1.79 12.15 -9.71
C GLU A 92 -2.90 11.22 -10.20
N SER A 93 -3.78 11.72 -11.07
CA SER A 93 -4.85 10.90 -11.66
C SER A 93 -4.34 9.85 -12.65
N LEU A 94 -3.13 10.03 -13.20
CA LEU A 94 -2.55 9.17 -14.21
C LEU A 94 -1.93 7.89 -13.63
N PHE A 95 -1.38 7.94 -12.41
CA PHE A 95 -0.75 6.78 -11.76
C PHE A 95 -1.76 5.89 -11.03
N ARG A 96 -2.70 5.32 -11.78
CA ARG A 96 -3.81 4.52 -11.23
C ARG A 96 -4.03 3.20 -11.95
N CYS A 97 -3.08 2.78 -12.77
CA CYS A 97 -3.14 1.53 -13.52
C CYS A 97 -2.03 0.59 -13.08
N ALA A 98 -2.30 -0.72 -13.02
CA ALA A 98 -1.32 -1.70 -12.61
C ALA A 98 -0.67 -2.39 -13.81
N THR A 99 0.61 -2.68 -13.69
CA THR A 99 1.36 -3.53 -14.61
C THR A 99 1.96 -4.71 -13.87
N ALA A 100 2.03 -5.87 -14.53
CA ALA A 100 2.81 -7.01 -14.06
C ALA A 100 4.25 -6.87 -14.57
N ASN A 101 5.19 -6.61 -13.67
CA ASN A 101 6.58 -6.34 -14.00
C ASN A 101 7.37 -7.66 -14.18
N ASN A 102 8.09 -7.79 -15.29
CA ASN A 102 8.86 -9.00 -15.60
C ASN A 102 10.01 -9.23 -14.61
N ASP A 103 10.76 -8.18 -14.28
CA ASP A 103 11.96 -8.23 -13.45
C ASP A 103 11.62 -8.53 -11.99
N LEU A 104 10.41 -8.15 -11.57
CA LEU A 104 9.86 -8.46 -10.25
C LEU A 104 9.05 -9.76 -10.22
N SER A 105 9.35 -10.71 -11.11
CA SER A 105 8.69 -12.03 -11.18
C SER A 105 7.17 -11.97 -11.40
N GLY A 106 6.67 -10.97 -12.12
CA GLY A 106 5.24 -10.75 -12.35
C GLY A 106 4.54 -10.04 -11.20
N ARG A 107 5.26 -9.48 -10.23
CA ARG A 107 4.66 -8.62 -9.20
C ARG A 107 4.13 -7.33 -9.81
N TRP A 108 3.09 -6.82 -9.18
CA TRP A 108 2.34 -5.69 -9.70
C TRP A 108 2.97 -4.40 -9.22
N VAL A 109 3.08 -3.44 -10.14
CA VAL A 109 3.55 -2.08 -9.86
C VAL A 109 2.56 -1.10 -10.45
N VAL A 110 2.39 0.03 -9.77
CA VAL A 110 1.57 1.11 -10.30
C VAL A 110 2.33 1.82 -11.41
N ALA A 111 1.60 2.22 -12.45
CA ALA A 111 2.12 2.93 -13.59
C ALA A 111 1.14 4.00 -14.09
N ASP A 112 1.68 4.91 -14.89
CA ASP A 112 0.92 5.97 -15.56
C ASP A 112 0.09 5.37 -16.70
N CYS A 113 -1.23 5.45 -16.57
CA CYS A 113 -2.23 4.89 -17.50
C CYS A 113 -2.10 5.40 -18.94
N SER A 114 -1.45 6.56 -19.15
CA SER A 114 -1.22 7.16 -20.48
C SER A 114 -0.03 6.55 -21.21
N GLN A 115 0.86 5.85 -20.49
CA GLN A 115 2.02 5.19 -21.07
C GLN A 115 1.60 4.04 -21.99
N LYS A 116 2.48 3.69 -22.93
CA LYS A 116 2.26 2.58 -23.86
C LYS A 116 3.03 1.36 -23.38
N TYR A 117 2.31 0.37 -22.87
CA TYR A 117 2.86 -0.95 -22.55
C TYR A 117 2.07 -2.04 -23.27
N TYR A 118 2.63 -3.24 -23.35
CA TYR A 118 1.90 -4.39 -23.84
C TYR A 118 0.77 -4.76 -22.87
N ALA A 119 -0.29 -5.42 -23.34
CA ALA A 119 -1.35 -5.90 -22.47
C ALA A 119 -1.23 -7.41 -22.22
N ALA A 120 -1.54 -7.84 -21.00
CA ALA A 120 -1.67 -9.23 -20.63
C ALA A 120 -3.10 -9.70 -20.91
N CYS A 121 -3.22 -10.72 -21.75
CA CYS A 121 -4.48 -11.28 -22.18
C CYS A 121 -4.58 -12.73 -21.71
N ARG A 122 -5.70 -13.09 -21.09
CA ARG A 122 -5.96 -14.45 -20.59
C ARG A 122 -6.97 -15.14 -21.47
N ALA A 123 -6.72 -16.39 -21.84
CA ALA A 123 -7.67 -17.14 -22.65
C ALA A 123 -9.00 -17.34 -21.90
N ASN A 124 -10.10 -17.28 -22.64
CA ASN A 124 -11.43 -17.41 -22.06
C ASN A 124 -11.61 -18.80 -21.40
N GLY A 125 -12.02 -18.81 -20.13
CA GLY A 125 -12.19 -20.06 -19.36
C GLY A 125 -10.89 -20.78 -18.96
N GLN A 126 -9.71 -20.26 -19.31
CA GLN A 126 -8.42 -20.91 -19.03
C GLN A 126 -7.53 -20.02 -18.14
N PRO A 127 -7.57 -20.17 -16.81
CA PRO A 127 -6.90 -19.25 -15.87
C PRO A 127 -5.37 -19.23 -15.99
N TYR A 128 -4.77 -20.31 -16.50
CA TYR A 128 -3.31 -20.48 -16.59
C TYR A 128 -2.75 -20.22 -17.99
N ASN A 129 -3.60 -19.88 -18.96
CA ASN A 129 -3.18 -19.62 -20.33
C ASN A 129 -3.17 -18.11 -20.60
N TRP A 130 -1.96 -17.56 -20.69
CA TRP A 130 -1.70 -16.13 -20.83
C TRP A 130 -0.89 -15.86 -22.10
N THR A 131 -1.27 -14.80 -22.79
CA THR A 131 -0.52 -14.25 -23.92
C THR A 131 -0.32 -12.74 -23.72
N ILE A 132 0.67 -12.19 -24.40
CA ILE A 132 1.00 -10.77 -24.37
C ILE A 132 0.73 -10.20 -25.77
N THR A 133 0.15 -9.00 -25.84
CA THR A 133 -0.09 -8.33 -27.12
C THR A 133 1.19 -8.13 -27.92
N THR A 134 1.07 -8.00 -29.25
CA THR A 134 2.21 -7.83 -30.15
C THR A 134 2.73 -6.39 -30.21
N TYR A 135 1.92 -5.42 -29.81
CA TYR A 135 2.22 -4.00 -29.78
C TYR A 135 1.84 -3.37 -28.44
N ALA A 136 2.50 -2.26 -28.12
CA ALA A 136 2.26 -1.47 -26.92
C ALA A 136 1.09 -0.50 -27.11
N ILE A 137 0.28 -0.34 -26.08
CA ILE A 137 -0.95 0.46 -26.08
C ILE A 137 -1.19 1.10 -24.70
N SER A 138 -2.00 2.16 -24.65
CA SER A 138 -2.42 2.73 -23.37
C SER A 138 -3.44 1.84 -22.66
N TYR A 139 -3.54 1.98 -21.34
CA TYR A 139 -4.43 1.15 -20.52
C TYR A 139 -5.89 1.19 -21.01
N SER A 140 -6.35 2.37 -21.42
CA SER A 140 -7.72 2.62 -21.91
C SER A 140 -8.14 1.77 -23.11
N PHE A 141 -7.19 1.29 -23.91
CA PHE A 141 -7.46 0.47 -25.09
C PHE A 141 -6.88 -0.95 -24.97
N ALA A 142 -6.25 -1.30 -23.84
CA ALA A 142 -5.66 -2.61 -23.60
C ALA A 142 -6.68 -3.76 -23.76
N GLY A 143 -7.95 -3.51 -23.38
CA GLY A 143 -9.06 -4.44 -23.59
C GLY A 143 -9.27 -4.86 -25.04
N ASN A 144 -9.12 -3.91 -25.98
CA ASN A 144 -9.37 -4.13 -27.41
C ASN A 144 -8.15 -4.68 -28.15
N ALA A 145 -6.98 -4.70 -27.51
CA ALA A 145 -5.73 -5.18 -28.10
C ALA A 145 -5.56 -6.70 -27.98
N CYS A 146 -6.39 -7.36 -27.15
CA CYS A 146 -6.35 -8.80 -26.99
C CYS A 146 -6.92 -9.53 -28.21
N PRO A 147 -6.36 -10.70 -28.60
CA PRO A 147 -6.92 -11.57 -29.64
C PRO A 147 -8.33 -12.07 -29.27
N ASP A 148 -9.15 -12.46 -30.26
CA ASP A 148 -10.57 -12.81 -30.06
C ASP A 148 -10.86 -13.87 -28.97
N ASP A 149 -10.00 -14.89 -28.83
CA ASP A 149 -10.14 -15.95 -27.82
C ASP A 149 -9.60 -15.58 -26.42
N TYR A 150 -9.08 -14.36 -26.28
CA TYR A 150 -8.45 -13.86 -25.08
C TYR A 150 -9.10 -12.56 -24.62
N GLN A 151 -9.08 -12.34 -23.32
CA GLN A 151 -9.61 -11.13 -22.68
C GLN A 151 -8.54 -10.46 -21.86
N PHE A 152 -8.57 -9.13 -21.81
CA PHE A 152 -7.74 -8.37 -20.88
C PHE A 152 -8.17 -8.70 -19.46
N ALA A 153 -7.24 -9.18 -18.63
CA ALA A 153 -7.55 -9.71 -17.32
C ALA A 153 -6.40 -9.49 -16.33
N ALA A 154 -6.73 -9.51 -15.04
CA ALA A 154 -5.77 -9.60 -13.96
C ALA A 154 -5.77 -11.03 -13.36
N PRO A 155 -4.61 -11.56 -12.94
CA PRO A 155 -4.54 -12.81 -12.20
C PRO A 155 -5.36 -12.74 -10.90
N ARG A 156 -6.13 -13.80 -10.61
CA ARG A 156 -6.95 -13.88 -9.38
C ARG A 156 -6.28 -14.65 -8.25
N THR A 157 -5.24 -15.42 -8.56
CA THR A 157 -4.51 -16.25 -7.62
C THR A 157 -3.01 -16.13 -7.84
N ALA A 158 -2.23 -16.52 -6.83
CA ALA A 158 -0.78 -16.57 -6.93
C ALA A 158 -0.29 -17.50 -8.05
N LEU A 159 -0.99 -18.62 -8.28
CA LEU A 159 -0.70 -19.54 -9.37
C LEU A 159 -0.99 -18.90 -10.73
N GLU A 160 -2.12 -18.23 -10.90
CA GLU A 160 -2.37 -17.47 -12.14
C GLU A 160 -1.29 -16.43 -12.41
N ASN A 161 -0.82 -15.72 -11.36
CA ASN A 161 0.23 -14.71 -11.50
C ASN A 161 1.58 -15.33 -11.89
N SER A 162 1.89 -16.54 -11.42
CA SER A 162 3.13 -17.24 -11.79
C SER A 162 3.11 -17.69 -13.26
N TYR A 163 1.95 -18.08 -13.79
CA TYR A 163 1.76 -18.34 -15.22
C TYR A 163 1.86 -17.07 -16.07
N LEU A 164 1.28 -15.95 -15.63
CA LEU A 164 1.48 -14.65 -16.29
C LEU A 164 2.97 -14.27 -16.30
N GLY A 165 3.66 -14.37 -15.16
CA GLY A 165 5.10 -14.11 -15.08
C GLY A 165 5.92 -15.03 -15.99
N LYS A 166 5.49 -16.28 -16.20
CA LYS A 166 6.09 -17.17 -17.21
C LYS A 166 5.83 -16.69 -18.63
N ALA A 167 4.63 -16.23 -18.95
CA ALA A 167 4.31 -15.66 -20.27
C ALA A 167 5.14 -14.41 -20.58
N LEU A 168 5.34 -13.52 -19.59
CA LEU A 168 6.22 -12.34 -19.71
C LEU A 168 7.65 -12.75 -20.05
N ARG A 169 8.23 -13.70 -19.30
CA ARG A 169 9.59 -14.20 -19.56
C ARG A 169 9.71 -14.87 -20.92
N ASN A 170 8.74 -15.71 -21.27
CA ASN A 170 8.73 -16.45 -22.54
C ASN A 170 8.54 -15.54 -23.76
N SER A 171 8.08 -14.30 -23.58
CA SER A 171 7.99 -13.34 -24.68
C SER A 171 9.36 -12.87 -25.19
N HIS A 172 10.43 -13.05 -24.40
CA HIS A 172 11.80 -12.58 -24.70
C HIS A 172 11.87 -11.12 -25.15
N ARG A 173 10.92 -10.30 -24.69
CA ARG A 173 10.85 -8.86 -24.98
C ARG A 173 11.79 -8.09 -24.06
N ASP A 174 12.30 -6.99 -24.57
CA ASP A 174 12.85 -5.94 -23.73
C ASP A 174 11.70 -5.13 -23.15
N TRP A 175 11.60 -5.12 -21.83
CA TRP A 175 10.56 -4.44 -21.07
C TRP A 175 10.99 -3.07 -20.56
N ASP A 176 12.27 -2.70 -20.70
CA ASP A 176 12.85 -1.45 -20.18
C ASP A 176 12.51 -1.20 -18.70
N GLY A 177 12.60 -2.26 -17.87
CA GLY A 177 12.24 -2.21 -16.45
C GLY A 177 10.74 -2.13 -16.15
N HIS A 178 9.89 -2.24 -17.16
CA HIS A 178 8.44 -2.22 -17.04
C HIS A 178 7.83 -3.62 -17.17
N GLY A 179 6.58 -3.69 -17.62
CA GLY A 179 5.80 -4.91 -17.66
C GLY A 179 4.66 -4.83 -18.66
N ALA A 180 3.71 -5.73 -18.51
CA ALA A 180 2.47 -5.68 -19.26
C ALA A 180 1.35 -5.11 -18.39
N TRP A 181 0.43 -4.35 -18.99
CA TRP A 181 -0.83 -4.00 -18.37
C TRP A 181 -1.56 -5.26 -17.91
N ILE A 182 -2.12 -5.20 -16.72
CA ILE A 182 -3.11 -6.16 -16.22
C ILE A 182 -4.42 -5.42 -15.99
N ASP A 183 -5.55 -6.10 -16.07
CA ASP A 183 -6.85 -5.46 -15.86
C ASP A 183 -7.10 -5.14 -14.38
N PHE A 184 -6.38 -4.15 -13.85
CA PHE A 184 -6.48 -3.70 -12.49
C PHE A 184 -6.14 -2.21 -12.39
N ASN A 185 -7.11 -1.40 -11.98
CA ASN A 185 -6.96 0.05 -11.90
C ASN A 185 -7.78 0.66 -10.76
N SER A 186 -7.48 1.92 -10.44
CA SER A 186 -8.24 2.75 -9.49
C SER A 186 -8.71 4.07 -10.10
N LEU A 187 -9.11 4.04 -11.38
CA LEU A 187 -9.49 5.23 -12.15
C LEU A 187 -10.76 5.88 -11.61
N TYR A 188 -11.78 5.10 -11.25
CA TYR A 188 -13.07 5.62 -10.79
C TYR A 188 -12.99 6.33 -9.43
N TYR A 189 -12.36 5.71 -8.43
CA TYR A 189 -12.15 6.29 -7.10
C TYR A 189 -10.74 5.98 -6.61
N LYS A 190 -10.07 6.98 -6.01
CA LYS A 190 -8.70 6.84 -5.52
C LYS A 190 -8.62 5.69 -4.51
N SER A 191 -7.60 4.84 -4.64
CA SER A 191 -7.40 3.65 -3.79
C SER A 191 -8.45 2.56 -3.91
N CYS A 192 -9.43 2.69 -4.83
CA CYS A 192 -10.36 1.61 -5.15
C CYS A 192 -9.85 0.80 -6.34
N TRP A 193 -9.08 -0.24 -6.08
CA TRP A 193 -8.55 -1.10 -7.14
C TRP A 193 -9.57 -2.14 -7.58
N VAL A 194 -9.87 -2.15 -8.88
CA VAL A 194 -10.90 -2.99 -9.51
C VAL A 194 -10.46 -3.52 -10.88
N THR A 195 -11.06 -4.63 -11.27
CA THR A 195 -11.00 -5.20 -12.63
C THR A 195 -12.23 -4.76 -13.42
N GLY A 196 -12.20 -4.83 -14.75
CA GLY A 196 -13.33 -4.47 -15.62
C GLY A 196 -13.01 -3.40 -16.66
N GLY A 197 -11.73 -3.17 -16.93
CA GLY A 197 -11.25 -2.17 -17.88
C GLY A 197 -11.27 -0.75 -17.33
N PRO A 198 -11.10 0.26 -18.22
CA PRO A 198 -10.98 1.67 -17.83
C PRO A 198 -12.29 2.29 -17.30
N ASN A 199 -13.44 1.69 -17.63
CA ASN A 199 -14.77 2.17 -17.24
C ASN A 199 -15.35 1.41 -16.04
N ALA A 200 -14.52 0.62 -15.34
CA ALA A 200 -14.94 -0.14 -14.18
C ALA A 200 -15.37 0.79 -13.04
N THR A 201 -16.54 0.53 -12.47
CA THR A 201 -17.05 1.26 -11.30
C THR A 201 -16.55 0.61 -10.02
N CYS A 202 -16.25 1.43 -9.00
CA CYS A 202 -15.85 0.96 -7.69
C CYS A 202 -17.05 0.40 -6.91
N PRO A 203 -17.09 -0.89 -6.52
CA PRO A 203 -18.23 -1.45 -5.81
C PRO A 203 -18.27 -1.08 -4.32
N TYR A 204 -17.21 -0.46 -3.80
CA TYR A 204 -17.07 -0.06 -2.38
C TYR A 204 -16.75 1.43 -2.21
N SER A 205 -17.11 2.27 -3.19
CA SER A 205 -16.84 3.71 -3.17
C SER A 205 -17.45 4.40 -1.96
N ASP A 206 -18.66 4.00 -1.55
CA ASP A 206 -19.40 4.63 -0.46
C ASP A 206 -18.65 4.51 0.87
N SER A 207 -18.02 3.35 1.09
CA SER A 207 -17.20 3.11 2.29
C SER A 207 -15.93 3.98 2.30
N LEU A 208 -15.34 4.23 1.12
CA LEU A 208 -14.16 5.07 0.99
C LEU A 208 -14.51 6.55 1.20
N SER A 209 -15.62 7.02 0.61
CA SER A 209 -16.09 8.39 0.84
C SER A 209 -16.44 8.63 2.31
N GLN A 210 -17.03 7.64 2.98
CA GLN A 210 -17.32 7.74 4.41
C GLN A 210 -16.03 7.81 5.23
N GLN A 211 -15.00 7.05 4.88
CA GLN A 211 -13.71 7.09 5.56
C GLN A 211 -12.99 8.43 5.35
N ASP A 212 -13.03 8.98 4.13
CA ASP A 212 -12.47 10.30 3.82
C ASP A 212 -13.20 11.41 4.60
N ASP A 213 -14.54 11.34 4.66
CA ASP A 213 -15.36 12.25 5.46
C ASP A 213 -15.04 12.16 6.96
N LEU A 214 -14.88 10.94 7.48
CA LEU A 214 -14.49 10.71 8.86
C LEU A 214 -13.09 11.25 9.14
N HIS A 215 -12.13 11.02 8.25
CA HIS A 215 -10.78 11.58 8.37
C HIS A 215 -10.81 13.11 8.40
N GLN A 216 -11.57 13.73 7.50
CA GLN A 216 -11.68 15.18 7.42
C GLN A 216 -12.32 15.77 8.69
N ARG A 217 -13.40 15.16 9.19
CA ARG A 217 -14.14 15.68 10.35
C ARG A 217 -13.44 15.41 11.68
N ILE A 218 -12.83 14.24 11.85
CA ILE A 218 -12.28 13.80 13.13
C ILE A 218 -10.85 14.33 13.33
N ILE A 219 -10.04 14.36 12.27
CA ILE A 219 -8.62 14.70 12.41
C ILE A 219 -8.36 16.13 11.95
N LEU A 220 -8.89 16.51 10.79
CA LEU A 220 -8.48 17.74 10.11
C LEU A 220 -9.12 18.99 10.75
N VAL A 221 -10.43 18.94 11.05
CA VAL A 221 -11.15 20.06 11.67
C VAL A 221 -10.62 20.42 13.07
N PRO A 222 -10.45 19.48 14.02
CA PRO A 222 -9.93 19.81 15.34
C PRO A 222 -8.47 20.31 15.32
N ALA A 223 -7.63 19.77 14.42
CA ALA A 223 -6.25 20.21 14.26
C ALA A 223 -6.16 21.66 13.77
N ILE A 224 -6.98 22.05 12.78
CA ILE A 224 -7.04 23.45 12.32
C ILE A 224 -7.54 24.37 13.45
N ALA A 225 -8.59 23.97 14.16
CA ALA A 225 -9.10 24.74 15.29
C ALA A 225 -8.03 24.94 16.39
N ALA A 226 -7.30 23.87 16.74
CA ALA A 226 -6.23 23.91 17.74
C ALA A 226 -5.06 24.82 17.31
N THR A 227 -4.64 24.76 16.05
CA THR A 227 -3.56 25.61 15.52
C THR A 227 -3.94 27.09 15.53
N ILE A 228 -5.17 27.44 15.11
CA ILE A 228 -5.67 28.82 15.19
C ILE A 228 -5.70 29.28 16.66
N ALA A 229 -6.23 28.47 17.57
CA ALA A 229 -6.27 28.80 18.99
C ALA A 229 -4.87 29.04 19.57
N LEU A 230 -3.88 28.22 19.19
CA LEU A 230 -2.48 28.36 19.60
C LEU A 230 -1.86 29.66 19.08
N ILE A 231 -2.12 30.03 17.81
CA ILE A 231 -1.64 31.29 17.23
C ILE A 231 -2.25 32.50 17.97
N VAL A 232 -3.56 32.48 18.25
CA VAL A 232 -4.24 33.56 18.96
C VAL A 232 -3.73 33.68 20.40
N THR A 233 -3.54 32.56 21.10
CA THR A 233 -2.95 32.58 22.45
C THR A 233 -1.51 33.09 22.45
N ALA A 234 -0.69 32.68 21.48
CA ALA A 234 0.66 33.22 21.33
C ALA A 234 0.63 34.75 21.11
N LEU A 235 -0.19 35.24 20.17
CA LEU A 235 -0.32 36.68 19.89
C LEU A 235 -0.80 37.46 21.11
N THR A 236 -1.77 36.95 21.86
CA THR A 236 -2.27 37.63 23.08
C THR A 236 -1.22 37.67 24.18
N VAL A 237 -0.42 36.61 24.35
CA VAL A 237 0.73 36.59 25.27
C VAL A 237 1.79 37.61 24.84
N PHE A 238 2.17 37.65 23.56
CA PHE A 238 3.14 38.62 23.05
C PHE A 238 2.66 40.07 23.25
N VAL A 239 1.38 40.36 22.98
CA VAL A 239 0.78 41.68 23.21
C VAL A 239 0.80 42.05 24.71
N LYS A 240 0.47 41.12 25.61
CA LYS A 240 0.53 41.35 27.07
C LYS A 240 1.95 41.57 27.58
N VAL A 241 2.94 40.84 27.08
CA VAL A 241 4.36 41.02 27.47
C VAL A 241 4.88 42.37 26.99
N VAL A 242 4.53 42.81 25.77
CA VAL A 242 4.91 44.13 25.24
C VAL A 242 4.17 45.27 25.96
N GLY A 243 2.88 45.10 26.21
CA GLY A 243 2.06 46.05 26.97
C GLY A 243 2.52 46.21 28.42
N GLY A 244 2.86 45.12 29.10
CA GLY A 244 3.43 45.11 30.44
C GLY A 244 4.80 45.79 30.51
N ARG A 245 5.68 45.60 29.50
CA ARG A 245 6.94 46.36 29.39
C ARG A 245 6.72 47.87 29.20
N ARG A 246 5.71 48.29 28.42
CA ARG A 246 5.36 49.72 28.27
C ARG A 246 4.73 50.30 29.55
N GLY A 247 3.86 49.56 30.23
CA GLY A 247 3.23 49.98 31.50
C GLY A 247 4.23 50.11 32.65
N ARG A 248 5.16 49.17 32.79
CA ARG A 248 6.22 49.19 33.82
C ARG A 248 7.21 50.33 33.61
N ARG A 249 7.54 50.68 32.35
CA ARG A 249 8.31 51.89 32.00
C ARG A 249 7.57 53.20 32.33
N ARG A 250 6.23 53.24 32.22
CA ARG A 250 5.42 54.41 32.57
C ARG A 250 5.22 54.58 34.09
N SER A 251 5.07 53.47 34.84
CA SER A 251 4.96 53.48 36.30
C SER A 251 6.29 53.82 36.98
N SER A 252 7.42 53.31 36.48
CA SER A 252 8.77 53.69 36.94
C SER A 252 9.06 55.19 36.77
N ARG A 253 8.49 55.85 35.74
CA ARG A 253 8.59 57.31 35.57
C ARG A 253 7.67 58.11 36.50
N ARG A 254 6.62 57.52 37.06
CA ARG A 254 5.73 58.17 38.06
C ARG A 254 6.22 57.98 39.50
N ALA A 255 6.93 56.89 39.81
CA ALA A 255 7.52 56.67 41.13
C ALA A 255 8.72 57.59 41.44
N GLY A 256 9.23 58.35 40.45
CA GLY A 256 10.30 59.33 40.63
C GLY A 256 9.85 60.69 41.20
N ASN A 257 8.53 60.98 41.24
CA ASN A 257 8.01 62.25 41.74
C ASN A 257 6.92 62.03 42.81
N GLY A 258 7.37 61.91 44.06
CA GLY A 258 6.74 62.48 45.26
C GLY A 258 5.48 61.82 45.82
N PHE A 259 5.62 61.24 47.03
CA PHE A 259 4.82 61.66 48.19
C PHE A 259 5.67 61.51 49.45
N VAL A 260 6.09 62.65 49.99
CA VAL A 260 6.55 62.82 51.38
C VAL A 260 5.29 62.83 52.23
N TYR A 261 5.22 61.95 53.23
CA TYR A 261 4.35 62.16 54.39
C TYR A 261 5.19 61.90 55.63
N GLU A 262 5.58 63.02 56.24
CA GLU A 262 6.25 63.10 57.52
C GLU A 262 5.15 63.36 58.56
N GLY A 263 5.03 62.50 59.55
CA GLY A 263 4.00 62.59 60.59
C GLY A 263 4.41 61.75 61.80
N VAL A 264 5.09 62.42 62.73
CA VAL A 264 5.55 61.95 64.05
C VAL A 264 4.37 61.66 65.00
N PRO A 265 4.58 60.85 66.05
CA PRO A 265 3.51 60.39 66.94
C PRO A 265 3.22 61.38 68.07
N SER A 266 1.93 61.59 68.35
CA SER A 266 1.38 62.03 69.64
C SER A 266 -0.10 61.67 69.71
#